data_AF-A0A151QIU6-F1
#
_entry.id   AF-A0A151QIU6-F1
#
_cell.length_a   1.000
_cell.length_b   1.000
_cell.length_c   1.000
_cell.angle_alpha   90.00
_cell.angle_beta   90.00
_cell.angle_gamma   90.00
#
_symmetry.space_group_name_H-M   'P 1'
#
loop_
_entity.id
_entity.type
_entity.pdbx_description
1 polymer ?
#
loop_
_entity_poly.entity_id
_entity_poly.type
_entity_poly.pdbx_seq_one_letter_code
_entity_poly.pdbx_strand_id
1 'polypeptide(L)'
;MDELLKNFRALHDDLKLKAAAAAVAGGARLVANEAKKNAQAQGLESSGALLENIAIKREKTGRDRIQYNVGVRHGSKSKNARKVVHYRGTRKKVTYENDPFYWWFHEFGTSKMPARPFMRPAFEANVEKVKQAMANRLRSSIERFKKRYGRNTVRST
;
A
#
# COMPACT_ATOMS: atom_id res chain seq x y z
N MET A 1 36.13 -17.91 -7.33
CA MET A 1 35.57 -17.55 -5.99
C MET A 1 34.97 -16.15 -5.96
N ASP A 2 35.68 -15.12 -6.45
CA ASP A 2 35.23 -13.72 -6.36
C ASP A 2 33.96 -13.42 -7.18
N GLU A 3 33.82 -14.05 -8.35
CA GLU A 3 32.62 -13.94 -9.20
C GLU A 3 31.37 -14.57 -8.55
N LEU A 4 31.53 -15.66 -7.81
CA LEU A 4 30.45 -16.30 -7.05
C LEU A 4 29.95 -15.35 -5.94
N LEU A 5 30.87 -14.74 -5.19
CA LEU A 5 30.55 -13.78 -4.13
C LEU A 5 29.86 -12.52 -4.68
N LYS A 6 30.32 -12.02 -5.83
CA LYS A 6 29.68 -10.90 -6.55
C LYS A 6 28.26 -11.24 -7.00
N ASN A 7 28.05 -12.44 -7.55
CA ASN A 7 26.73 -12.92 -7.97
C ASN A 7 25.78 -13.13 -6.78
N PHE A 8 26.30 -13.61 -5.65
CA PHE A 8 25.52 -13.79 -4.42
C PHE A 8 25.10 -12.45 -3.81
N ARG A 9 25.98 -11.44 -3.81
CA ARG A 9 25.64 -10.06 -3.40
C ARG A 9 24.58 -9.44 -4.31
N ALA A 10 24.74 -9.58 -5.62
CA ALA A 10 23.77 -9.09 -6.59
C ALA A 10 22.39 -9.77 -6.44
N LEU A 11 22.37 -11.09 -6.18
CA LEU A 11 21.15 -11.84 -5.88
C LEU A 11 20.47 -11.30 -4.61
N HIS A 12 21.25 -11.14 -3.54
CA HIS A 12 20.76 -10.65 -2.26
C HIS A 12 20.13 -9.25 -2.38
N ASP A 13 20.79 -8.33 -3.09
CA ASP A 13 20.31 -6.96 -3.23
C ASP A 13 19.07 -6.86 -4.14
N ASP A 14 19.01 -7.63 -5.22
CA ASP A 14 17.85 -7.65 -6.13
C ASP A 14 16.62 -8.30 -5.48
N LEU A 15 16.83 -9.41 -4.74
CA LEU A 15 15.78 -10.05 -3.97
C LEU A 15 15.27 -9.17 -2.82
N LYS A 16 16.17 -8.58 -2.03
CA LYS A 16 15.78 -7.74 -0.88
C LYS A 16 15.10 -6.45 -1.31
N LEU A 17 15.61 -5.73 -2.31
CA LEU A 17 15.16 -4.35 -2.54
C LEU A 17 14.05 -4.22 -3.58
N LYS A 18 14.03 -5.05 -4.62
CA LYS A 18 13.09 -4.88 -5.74
C LYS A 18 12.00 -5.92 -5.74
N ALA A 19 12.36 -7.20 -5.67
CA ALA A 19 11.39 -8.29 -5.72
C ALA A 19 10.48 -8.30 -4.49
N ALA A 20 11.06 -8.27 -3.29
CA ALA A 20 10.31 -8.19 -2.05
C ALA A 20 9.50 -6.89 -1.96
N ALA A 21 10.06 -5.74 -2.39
CA ALA A 21 9.32 -4.47 -2.36
C ALA A 21 8.10 -4.47 -3.28
N ALA A 22 8.23 -5.04 -4.47
CA ALA A 22 7.13 -5.20 -5.40
C ALA A 22 6.08 -6.21 -4.90
N ALA A 23 6.51 -7.24 -4.18
CA ALA A 23 5.62 -8.24 -3.56
C ALA A 23 4.76 -7.60 -2.45
N VAL A 24 5.40 -6.91 -1.51
CA VAL A 24 4.69 -6.21 -0.42
C VAL A 24 3.78 -5.11 -0.98
N ALA A 25 4.24 -4.34 -1.98
CA ALA A 25 3.42 -3.34 -2.64
C ALA A 25 2.18 -3.94 -3.34
N GLY A 26 2.34 -5.12 -3.98
CA GLY A 26 1.25 -5.84 -4.61
C GLY A 26 0.20 -6.29 -3.59
N GLY A 27 0.65 -6.87 -2.47
CA GLY A 27 -0.24 -7.26 -1.38
C GLY A 27 -0.98 -6.08 -0.76
N ALA A 28 -0.27 -4.98 -0.49
CA ALA A 28 -0.88 -3.75 0.02
C ALA A 28 -1.92 -3.17 -0.95
N ARG A 29 -1.67 -3.23 -2.27
CA ARG A 29 -2.66 -2.79 -3.30
C ARG A 29 -3.90 -3.65 -3.31
N LEU A 30 -3.76 -4.97 -3.16
CA LEU A 30 -4.89 -5.88 -3.06
C LEU A 30 -5.80 -5.49 -1.87
N VAL A 31 -5.21 -5.27 -0.69
CA VAL A 31 -5.94 -4.81 0.50
C VAL A 31 -6.60 -3.45 0.26
N ALA A 32 -5.88 -2.49 -0.34
CA ALA A 32 -6.43 -1.17 -0.63
C ALA A 32 -7.62 -1.23 -1.61
N ASN A 33 -7.53 -2.09 -2.64
CA ASN A 33 -8.61 -2.28 -3.60
C ASN A 33 -9.83 -2.93 -2.94
N GLU A 34 -9.62 -3.91 -2.07
CA GLU A 34 -10.72 -4.54 -1.35
C GLU A 34 -11.38 -3.57 -0.36
N ALA A 35 -10.57 -2.74 0.31
CA ALA A 35 -11.10 -1.67 1.16
C ALA A 35 -11.97 -0.67 0.38
N LYS A 36 -11.58 -0.35 -0.87
CA LYS A 36 -12.42 0.49 -1.76
C LYS A 36 -13.75 -0.19 -2.11
N LYS A 37 -13.73 -1.47 -2.47
CA LYS A 37 -14.96 -2.22 -2.75
C LYS A 37 -15.87 -2.30 -1.53
N ASN A 38 -15.30 -2.58 -0.35
CA ASN A 38 -16.06 -2.64 0.89
C ASN A 38 -16.70 -1.28 1.21
N ALA A 39 -15.98 -0.18 1.00
CA ALA A 39 -16.50 1.17 1.17
C ALA A 39 -17.62 1.48 0.16
N GLN A 40 -17.44 1.10 -1.11
CA GLN A 40 -18.46 1.25 -2.16
C GLN A 40 -19.73 0.44 -1.87
N ALA A 41 -19.59 -0.83 -1.49
CA ALA A 41 -20.73 -1.69 -1.14
C ALA A 41 -21.54 -1.14 0.04
N GLN A 42 -20.88 -0.38 0.93
CA GLN A 42 -21.51 0.31 2.04
C GLN A 42 -22.04 1.70 1.67
N GLY A 43 -21.93 2.15 0.42
CA GLY A 43 -22.36 3.47 -0.03
C GLY A 43 -21.56 4.62 0.60
N LEU A 44 -20.32 4.37 1.03
CA LEU A 44 -19.43 5.39 1.62
C LEU A 44 -18.77 6.26 0.53
N GLU A 45 -19.59 6.78 -0.38
CA GLU A 45 -19.14 7.47 -1.60
C GLU A 45 -19.72 8.87 -1.77
N SER A 46 -20.36 9.45 -0.74
CA SER A 46 -21.09 10.74 -0.84
C SER A 46 -20.32 11.87 -1.52
N SER A 47 -19.00 11.95 -1.36
CA SER A 47 -18.16 12.94 -2.05
C SER A 47 -17.12 12.32 -3.00
N GLY A 48 -17.09 10.98 -3.14
CA GLY A 48 -16.02 10.23 -3.81
C GLY A 48 -14.65 10.28 -3.11
N ALA A 49 -14.44 11.26 -2.21
CA ALA A 49 -13.15 11.55 -1.59
C ALA A 49 -12.57 10.36 -0.84
N LEU A 50 -13.40 9.56 -0.16
CA LEU A 50 -12.93 8.40 0.57
C LEU A 50 -12.22 7.40 -0.37
N LEU A 51 -12.87 7.04 -1.48
CA LEU A 51 -12.38 6.05 -2.42
C LEU A 51 -11.10 6.50 -3.15
N GLU A 52 -11.00 7.80 -3.43
CA GLU A 52 -9.80 8.39 -4.03
C GLU A 52 -8.59 8.37 -3.09
N ASN A 53 -8.85 8.46 -1.78
CA ASN A 53 -7.83 8.65 -0.76
C ASN A 53 -7.44 7.37 -0.01
N ILE A 54 -8.19 6.26 -0.17
CA ILE A 54 -7.70 4.93 0.20
C ILE A 54 -6.48 4.62 -0.66
N ALA A 55 -5.31 4.57 -0.03
CA ALA A 55 -4.04 4.47 -0.71
C ALA A 55 -3.02 3.68 0.10
N ILE A 56 -1.97 3.25 -0.61
CA ILE A 56 -0.79 2.67 0.01
C ILE A 56 0.30 3.73 0.15
N LYS A 57 1.05 3.68 1.25
CA LYS A 57 2.21 4.51 1.51
C LYS A 57 3.40 3.62 1.86
N ARG A 58 4.49 3.76 1.12
CA ARG A 58 5.76 3.13 1.49
C ARG A 58 6.38 3.92 2.65
N GLU A 59 6.73 3.24 3.73
CA GLU A 59 7.49 3.88 4.80
C GLU A 59 8.99 3.89 4.48
N LYS A 60 9.64 5.00 4.83
CA LYS A 60 11.09 5.14 4.76
C LYS A 60 11.70 4.37 5.91
N THR A 61 11.87 3.07 5.69
CA THR A 61 12.43 2.17 6.67
C THR A 61 13.83 1.76 6.26
N GLY A 62 14.67 1.38 7.23
CA GLY A 62 16.06 0.98 6.98
C GLY A 62 16.18 -0.21 6.02
N ARG A 63 17.41 -0.58 5.66
CA ARG A 63 17.71 -1.60 4.64
C ARG A 63 17.08 -2.97 4.89
N ASP A 64 16.72 -3.28 6.14
CA ASP A 64 16.25 -4.61 6.54
C ASP A 64 14.75 -4.81 6.51
N ARG A 65 13.94 -3.75 6.32
CA ARG A 65 12.49 -3.91 6.31
C ARG A 65 11.80 -3.11 5.21
N ILE A 66 10.85 -3.78 4.58
CA ILE A 66 9.95 -3.17 3.61
C ILE A 66 8.59 -3.09 4.27
N GLN A 67 8.09 -1.88 4.43
CA GLN A 67 6.78 -1.64 5.02
C GLN A 67 5.94 -0.76 4.10
N TYR A 68 4.70 -1.21 3.85
CA TYR A 68 3.66 -0.44 3.21
C TYR A 68 2.48 -0.33 4.16
N ASN A 69 2.07 0.90 4.42
CA ASN A 69 0.88 1.20 5.20
C ASN A 69 -0.30 1.36 4.24
N VAL A 70 -1.40 0.68 4.52
CA VAL A 70 -2.68 0.88 3.83
C VAL A 70 -3.54 1.76 4.71
N GLY A 71 -4.07 2.85 4.16
CA GLY A 71 -4.90 3.76 4.94
C GLY A 71 -5.56 4.83 4.08
N VAL A 72 -6.28 5.73 4.75
CA VAL A 72 -6.96 6.85 4.12
C VAL A 72 -6.14 8.13 4.28
N ARG A 73 -5.80 8.77 3.16
CA ARG A 73 -5.20 10.11 3.16
C ARG A 73 -6.27 11.13 3.57
N HIS A 74 -5.93 12.06 4.46
CA HIS A 74 -6.86 13.10 4.89
C HIS A 74 -6.14 14.44 5.13
N GLY A 75 -6.91 15.51 5.27
CA GLY A 75 -6.43 16.88 5.44
C GLY A 75 -5.48 17.32 4.33
N SER A 76 -4.33 17.88 4.72
CA SER A 76 -3.30 18.36 3.79
C SER A 76 -2.65 17.25 2.94
N LYS A 77 -2.89 15.98 3.27
CA LYS A 77 -2.33 14.82 2.56
C LYS A 77 -3.31 14.19 1.59
N SER A 78 -4.55 14.67 1.54
CA SER A 78 -5.53 14.22 0.58
C SER A 78 -5.04 14.42 -0.85
N LYS A 79 -5.52 13.57 -1.75
CA LYS A 79 -5.22 13.64 -3.17
C LYS A 79 -5.75 14.98 -3.71
N ASN A 80 -4.88 15.73 -4.38
CA ASN A 80 -5.18 17.07 -4.90
C ASN A 80 -5.69 18.05 -3.82
N ALA A 81 -5.25 17.88 -2.56
CA ALA A 81 -5.68 18.73 -1.46
C ALA A 81 -5.41 20.22 -1.75
N ARG A 82 -6.47 20.99 -1.89
CA ARG A 82 -6.42 22.46 -1.93
C ARG A 82 -6.90 23.01 -0.61
N LYS A 83 -6.14 23.94 -0.05
CA LYS A 83 -6.48 24.60 1.22
C LYS A 83 -7.64 25.56 0.97
N VAL A 84 -8.75 25.33 1.67
CA VAL A 84 -9.91 26.21 1.66
C VAL A 84 -10.01 26.89 3.01
N VAL A 85 -10.14 28.22 3.00
CA VAL A 85 -10.22 29.02 4.21
C VAL A 85 -11.62 29.63 4.29
N HIS A 86 -12.34 29.29 5.34
CA HIS A 86 -13.67 29.80 5.63
C HIS A 86 -13.55 30.84 6.74
N TYR A 87 -14.21 31.98 6.55
CA TYR A 87 -14.31 33.04 7.55
C TYR A 87 -15.74 33.10 8.08
N ARG A 88 -15.89 33.12 9.41
CA ARG A 88 -17.18 33.38 10.08
C ARG A 88 -16.95 34.45 11.14
N GLY A 89 -17.16 35.71 10.76
CA GLY A 89 -16.71 36.85 11.56
C GLY A 89 -15.19 36.82 11.73
N THR A 90 -14.71 36.94 12.97
CA THR A 90 -13.27 36.83 13.32
C THR A 90 -12.74 35.40 13.30
N ARG A 91 -13.60 34.38 13.20
CA ARG A 91 -13.19 32.97 13.26
C ARG A 91 -12.73 32.48 11.89
N LYS A 92 -11.52 31.94 11.84
CA LYS A 92 -10.91 31.31 10.66
C LYS A 92 -10.97 29.80 10.79
N LYS A 93 -11.56 29.11 9.82
CA LYS A 93 -11.55 27.64 9.71
C LYS A 93 -10.83 27.22 8.44
N VAL A 94 -9.89 26.31 8.56
CA VAL A 94 -9.17 25.74 7.41
C VAL A 94 -9.71 24.33 7.15
N THR A 95 -10.13 24.08 5.91
CA THR A 95 -10.46 22.74 5.42
C THR A 95 -9.65 22.45 4.17
N TYR A 96 -9.71 21.20 3.70
CA TYR A 96 -9.08 20.80 2.46
C TYR A 96 -10.15 20.26 1.50
N GLU A 97 -10.03 20.60 0.21
CA GLU A 97 -10.81 19.92 -0.82
C GLU A 97 -10.45 18.44 -0.85
N ASN A 98 -11.44 17.62 -1.23
CA ASN A 98 -11.28 16.17 -1.33
C ASN A 98 -10.79 15.51 -0.03
N ASP A 99 -11.15 16.08 1.12
CA ASP A 99 -10.75 15.58 2.43
C ASP A 99 -11.77 14.59 3.00
N PRO A 100 -11.46 13.28 3.06
CA PRO A 100 -12.34 12.29 3.62
C PRO A 100 -12.25 12.24 5.15
N PHE A 101 -12.20 13.36 5.87
CA PHE A 101 -12.01 13.40 7.34
C PHE A 101 -12.97 12.48 8.12
N TYR A 102 -14.14 12.19 7.54
CA TYR A 102 -15.17 11.33 8.09
C TYR A 102 -14.83 9.82 8.06
N TRP A 103 -13.76 9.40 7.38
CA TRP A 103 -13.38 8.00 7.24
C TRP A 103 -13.23 7.28 8.60
N TRP A 104 -12.68 7.99 9.59
CA TRP A 104 -12.43 7.44 10.93
C TRP A 104 -13.74 7.08 11.64
N PHE A 105 -14.76 7.91 11.47
CA PHE A 105 -16.07 7.69 12.08
C PHE A 105 -16.75 6.46 11.49
N HIS A 106 -16.59 6.20 10.19
CA HIS A 106 -17.11 4.98 9.59
C HIS A 106 -16.33 3.75 10.05
N GLU A 107 -15.00 3.79 10.10
CA GLU A 107 -14.21 2.61 10.47
C GLU A 107 -14.48 2.16 11.92
N PHE A 108 -14.57 3.10 12.88
CA PHE A 108 -14.65 2.79 14.31
C PHE A 108 -16.01 3.07 14.96
N GLY A 109 -16.89 3.80 14.27
CA GLY A 109 -18.12 4.30 14.86
C GLY A 109 -17.90 5.50 15.78
N THR A 110 -19.00 6.01 16.31
CA THR A 110 -19.03 7.06 17.33
C THR A 110 -20.15 6.75 18.32
N SER A 111 -20.24 7.50 19.43
CA SER A 111 -21.37 7.35 20.36
C SER A 111 -22.76 7.49 19.70
N LYS A 112 -22.86 8.14 18.54
CA LYS A 112 -24.13 8.39 17.83
C LYS A 112 -24.28 7.61 16.52
N MET A 113 -23.29 6.81 16.12
CA MET A 113 -23.28 6.12 14.84
C MET A 113 -22.53 4.78 14.95
N PRO A 114 -23.12 3.65 14.52
CA PRO A 114 -22.44 2.36 14.55
C PRO A 114 -21.25 2.33 13.57
N ALA A 115 -20.27 1.46 13.87
CA ALA A 115 -19.12 1.23 13.00
C ALA A 115 -19.55 0.52 11.71
N ARG A 116 -18.96 0.97 10.60
CA ARG A 116 -19.10 0.48 9.23
C ARG A 116 -17.70 0.19 8.69
N PRO A 117 -17.01 -0.82 9.25
CA PRO A 117 -15.61 -1.06 8.94
C PRO A 117 -15.45 -1.50 7.48
N PHE A 118 -14.44 -0.95 6.81
CA PHE A 118 -14.13 -1.27 5.42
C PHE A 118 -12.66 -1.65 5.25
N MET A 119 -11.76 -1.12 6.09
CA MET A 119 -10.33 -1.44 6.02
C MET A 119 -9.97 -2.71 6.78
N ARG A 120 -10.43 -2.85 8.03
CA ARG A 120 -10.15 -4.04 8.84
C ARG A 120 -10.61 -5.34 8.16
N PRO A 121 -11.86 -5.48 7.67
CA PRO A 121 -12.28 -6.67 6.95
C PRO A 121 -11.50 -6.89 5.65
N ALA A 122 -11.12 -5.81 4.95
CA ALA A 122 -10.28 -5.92 3.76
C ALA A 122 -8.89 -6.47 4.06
N PHE A 123 -8.31 -6.14 5.21
CA PHE A 123 -7.04 -6.70 5.64
C PHE A 123 -7.18 -8.17 6.02
N GLU A 124 -8.11 -8.49 6.92
CA GLU A 124 -8.31 -9.85 7.47
C GLU A 124 -8.61 -10.87 6.37
N ALA A 125 -9.53 -10.55 5.45
CA ALA A 125 -9.91 -11.45 4.36
C ALA A 125 -8.79 -11.72 3.34
N ASN A 126 -7.73 -10.90 3.35
CA ASN A 126 -6.67 -10.96 2.35
C ASN A 126 -5.30 -11.33 2.91
N VAL A 127 -5.14 -11.51 4.23
CA VAL A 127 -3.84 -11.86 4.84
C VAL A 127 -3.19 -13.05 4.14
N GLU A 128 -3.92 -14.16 4.00
CA GLU A 128 -3.37 -15.38 3.37
C GLU A 128 -3.11 -15.21 1.88
N LYS A 129 -3.99 -14.51 1.16
CA LYS A 129 -3.79 -14.20 -0.26
C LYS A 129 -2.53 -13.35 -0.48
N VAL A 130 -2.29 -12.38 0.40
CA VAL A 130 -1.09 -11.55 0.37
C VAL A 130 0.15 -12.39 0.64
N LYS A 131 0.15 -13.26 1.67
CA LYS A 131 1.26 -14.16 1.96
C LYS A 131 1.60 -15.06 0.76
N GLN A 132 0.58 -15.68 0.15
CA GLN A 132 0.76 -16.54 -1.03
C GLN A 132 1.28 -15.75 -2.24
N ALA A 133 0.68 -14.58 -2.53
CA ALA A 133 1.13 -13.72 -3.62
C ALA A 133 2.58 -13.26 -3.43
N MET A 134 2.98 -12.99 -2.18
CA MET A 134 4.36 -12.66 -1.84
C MET A 134 5.30 -13.84 -2.08
N ALA A 135 4.96 -15.03 -1.57
CA ALA A 135 5.75 -16.25 -1.77
C ALA A 135 5.93 -16.57 -3.26
N ASN A 136 4.86 -16.50 -4.05
CA ASN A 136 4.89 -16.76 -5.49
C ASN A 136 5.78 -15.75 -6.21
N ARG A 137 5.67 -14.45 -5.87
CA ARG A 137 6.48 -13.41 -6.52
C ARG A 137 7.98 -13.55 -6.19
N LEU A 138 8.31 -13.98 -4.97
CA LEU A 138 9.68 -14.30 -4.58
C LEU A 138 10.21 -15.51 -5.36
N ARG A 139 9.45 -16.62 -5.43
CA ARG A 139 9.81 -17.81 -6.23
C ARG A 139 10.08 -17.46 -7.68
N SER A 140 9.17 -16.74 -8.34
CA SER A 140 9.36 -16.31 -9.72
C SER A 140 10.57 -15.39 -9.90
N SER A 141 10.93 -14.62 -8.87
CA SER A 141 12.14 -13.77 -8.94
C SER A 141 13.42 -14.60 -8.87
N ILE A 142 13.45 -15.62 -8.01
CA ILE A 142 14.55 -16.58 -7.92
C ILE A 142 14.70 -17.34 -9.24
N GLU A 143 13.60 -17.81 -9.83
CA GLU A 143 13.62 -18.51 -11.13
C GLU A 143 14.13 -17.61 -12.27
N ARG A 144 13.66 -16.36 -12.34
CA ARG A 144 14.18 -15.39 -13.33
C ARG A 144 15.68 -15.17 -13.17
N PHE A 145 16.16 -15.09 -11.93
CA PHE A 145 17.58 -14.97 -11.66
C PHE A 145 18.33 -16.23 -12.10
N LYS A 146 17.90 -17.43 -11.71
CA LYS A 146 18.47 -18.71 -12.16
C LYS A 146 18.61 -18.75 -13.69
N LYS A 147 17.56 -18.35 -14.43
CA LYS A 147 17.57 -18.28 -15.90
C LYS A 147 18.59 -17.27 -16.44
N ARG A 148 18.74 -16.11 -15.79
CA ARG A 148 19.69 -15.06 -16.21
C ARG A 148 21.14 -15.52 -16.08
N TYR A 149 21.50 -16.19 -14.98
CA TYR A 149 22.88 -16.60 -14.70
C TYR A 149 23.23 -17.97 -15.29
N GLY A 150 22.26 -18.89 -15.43
CA GLY A 150 22.44 -20.14 -16.15
C GLY A 150 22.68 -19.95 -17.65
N ARG A 151 22.25 -18.82 -18.23
CA ARG A 151 22.46 -18.48 -19.64
C ARG A 151 23.81 -17.83 -19.92
N ASN A 152 24.45 -17.24 -18.91
CA ASN A 152 25.79 -16.65 -19.02
C ASN A 152 26.89 -17.69 -18.85
N THR A 153 26.68 -18.71 -18.01
CA THR A 153 27.65 -19.81 -17.78
C THR A 153 27.83 -20.69 -19.02
N VAL A 154 26.77 -20.96 -19.77
CA VAL A 154 26.83 -21.75 -21.02
C VAL A 154 27.47 -20.99 -22.18
N ARG A 155 27.62 -19.65 -22.09
CA ARG A 155 28.25 -18.81 -23.13
C ARG A 155 29.74 -18.56 -22.91
N SER A 156 30.25 -18.89 -21.73
CA SER A 156 31.65 -18.68 -21.32
C SER A 156 32.47 -19.98 -21.28
N THR A 157 31.92 -21.07 -21.82
CA THR A 157 32.59 -22.37 -22.04
C THR A 157 32.56 -22.64 -23.52
#